data_AF-A0A967NYH1-F1
#
_entry.id   AF-A0A967NYH1-F1
#
_cell.length_a   1.000
_cell.length_b   1.000
_cell.length_c   1.000
_cell.angle_alpha   90.00
_cell.angle_beta   90.00
_cell.angle_gamma   90.00
#
_symmetry.space_group_name_H-M   'P 1'
#
loop_
_entity.id
_entity.type
_entity.pdbx_description
1 polymer ?
#
loop_
_entity_poly.entity_id
_entity_poly.type
_entity_poly.pdbx_seq_one_letter_code
_entity_poly.pdbx_strand_id
1 'polypeptide(L)' 'FFPGGDIGSLAVHGTVNDLAMRGARPLYLSVGMIIEEGFAYKDLETIVRSLKDGADKAGVEIVAGDTKVVQP' A
#
# COMPACT_ATOMS: atom_id res chain seq x y z
N PHE A 1 4.43 9.38 -7.60
CA PHE A 1 5.77 9.39 -6.99
C PHE A 1 6.08 10.77 -6.44
N PHE A 2 6.87 10.85 -5.38
CA PHE A 2 7.32 12.12 -4.79
C PHE A 2 8.69 11.93 -4.10
N PRO A 3 9.44 13.00 -3.79
CA PRO A 3 10.70 12.87 -3.06
C PRO A 3 10.51 12.11 -1.74
N GLY A 4 11.19 10.98 -1.58
CA GLY A 4 11.12 10.15 -0.38
C GLY A 4 10.08 9.03 -0.40
N GLY A 5 9.26 8.87 -1.45
CA GLY A 5 8.34 7.74 -1.54
C GLY A 5 7.31 7.78 -2.67
N ASP A 6 6.27 6.98 -2.48
CA ASP A 6 5.14 6.84 -3.40
C ASP A 6 3.88 6.45 -2.64
N ILE A 7 2.76 6.29 -3.36
CA ILE A 7 1.47 5.98 -2.74
C ILE A 7 1.44 4.60 -2.06
N GLY A 8 2.26 3.64 -2.51
CA GLY A 8 2.33 2.31 -1.91
C GLY A 8 2.95 2.35 -0.52
N SER A 9 4.16 2.90 -0.41
CA SER A 9 4.81 3.11 0.89
C SER A 9 3.97 4.00 1.83
N LEU A 10 3.34 5.04 1.29
CA LEU A 10 2.44 5.92 2.06
C LEU A 10 1.24 5.15 2.64
N ALA A 11 0.59 4.30 1.83
CA ALA A 11 -0.57 3.53 2.27
C ALA A 11 -0.22 2.59 3.44
N VAL A 12 0.94 1.91 3.38
CA VAL A 12 1.37 1.07 4.50
C VAL A 12 1.70 1.89 5.74
N HIS A 13 2.60 2.86 5.60
CA HIS A 13 3.09 3.60 6.76
C HIS A 13 1.98 4.41 7.45
N GLY A 14 1.04 4.98 6.68
CA GLY A 14 -0.13 5.65 7.24
C GLY A 14 -0.94 4.72 8.14
N THR A 15 -1.40 3.59 7.61
CA THR A 15 -2.23 2.64 8.38
C THR A 15 -1.48 2.00 9.55
N VAL A 16 -0.20 1.67 9.37
CA VAL A 16 0.65 1.16 10.46
C VAL A 16 0.79 2.19 11.57
N ASN A 17 1.05 3.45 11.23
CA ASN A 17 1.18 4.53 12.21
C ASN A 17 -0.12 4.80 12.96
N ASP A 18 -1.28 4.72 12.29
CA ASP A 18 -2.59 4.87 12.92
C ASP A 18 -2.84 3.81 13.99
N LEU A 19 -2.47 2.56 13.73
CA LEU A 19 -2.56 1.48 14.71
C LEU A 19 -1.53 1.67 15.84
N ALA A 20 -0.28 1.96 15.48
CA ALA A 20 0.82 2.10 16.43
C ALA A 20 0.62 3.27 17.41
N MET A 21 0.10 4.42 16.95
CA MET A 21 -0.15 5.57 17.83
C MET A 21 -1.21 5.28 18.90
N ARG A 22 -2.04 4.25 18.69
CA ARG A 22 -3.05 3.77 19.64
C ARG A 22 -2.49 2.70 20.60
N GLY A 23 -1.19 2.42 20.53
CA GLY A 23 -0.51 1.41 21.33
C GLY A 23 -0.70 -0.02 20.83
N ALA A 24 -1.34 -0.23 19.67
CA ALA A 24 -1.48 -1.54 19.08
C ALA A 24 -0.17 -1.99 18.43
N ARG A 25 0.09 -3.30 18.42
CA ARG A 25 1.10 -3.91 17.55
C ARG A 25 0.42 -4.32 16.24
N PRO A 26 0.69 -3.65 15.11
CA PRO A 26 0.14 -4.04 13.82
C PRO A 26 0.68 -5.42 13.44
N LEU A 27 -0.17 -6.28 12.90
CA LEU A 27 0.21 -7.62 12.43
C LEU A 27 -0.19 -7.83 10.98
N TYR A 28 -1.38 -7.36 10.61
CA TYR A 28 -1.99 -7.65 9.32
C TYR A 28 -2.59 -6.40 8.69
N LEU A 29 -2.54 -6.34 7.36
CA LEU A 29 -3.20 -5.33 6.54
C LEU A 29 -4.02 -6.00 5.43
N SER A 30 -5.08 -5.31 5.00
CA SER A 30 -5.74 -5.57 3.72
C SER A 30 -5.46 -4.42 2.75
N VAL A 31 -5.32 -4.71 1.45
CA VAL A 31 -5.07 -3.67 0.44
C VAL A 31 -6.20 -3.63 -0.60
N GLY A 32 -6.84 -2.47 -0.74
CA GLY A 32 -7.78 -2.20 -1.82
C GLY A 32 -7.14 -1.29 -2.86
N MET A 33 -7.22 -1.66 -4.14
CA MET A 33 -6.72 -0.86 -5.26
C MET A 33 -7.86 -0.47 -6.21
N ILE A 34 -8.00 0.82 -6.48
CA ILE A 34 -8.87 1.36 -7.54
C ILE A 34 -7.94 1.96 -8.59
N ILE A 35 -8.00 1.41 -9.80
CA ILE A 35 -7.04 1.69 -10.86
C ILE A 35 -7.80 2.24 -12.07
N GLU A 36 -7.35 3.34 -12.64
CA GLU A 36 -7.91 3.89 -13.88
C GLU A 36 -7.54 3.00 -15.08
N GLU A 37 -8.50 2.77 -15.99
CA GLU A 37 -8.22 2.08 -17.25
C GLU A 37 -7.12 2.81 -18.04
N GLY A 38 -6.10 2.07 -18.48
CA GLY A 38 -4.94 2.64 -19.17
C GLY A 38 -3.79 3.07 -18.26
N PHE A 39 -3.90 2.91 -16.94
CA PHE A 39 -2.79 3.16 -16.02
C PHE A 39 -1.55 2.32 -16.35
N ALA A 40 -0.37 2.93 -16.30
CA ALA A 40 0.86 2.27 -16.73
C ALA A 40 1.22 1.08 -15.83
N TYR A 41 1.35 -0.11 -16.43
CA TYR A 41 1.71 -1.33 -15.71
C TYR A 41 3.02 -1.21 -14.93
N LYS A 42 4.02 -0.54 -15.50
CA LYS A 42 5.33 -0.32 -14.85
C LYS A 42 5.19 0.50 -13.56
N ASP A 43 4.31 1.49 -13.56
CA ASP A 43 4.07 2.31 -12.38
C ASP A 43 3.29 1.52 -11.33
N LEU A 44 2.30 0.72 -11.76
CA LEU A 44 1.57 -0.18 -10.87
C LEU A 44 2.51 -1.19 -10.20
N GLU A 45 3.39 -1.83 -10.96
CA GLU A 45 4.38 -2.76 -10.44
C GLU A 45 5.29 -2.09 -9.40
N THR A 46 5.75 -0.86 -9.69
CA THR A 46 6.59 -0.10 -8.77
C THR A 46 5.85 0.22 -7.46
N ILE A 47 4.58 0.62 -7.55
CA ILE A 47 3.74 0.91 -6.38
C ILE A 47 3.49 -0.36 -5.56
N VAL A 48 3.21 -1.50 -6.20
CA VAL A 48 2.98 -2.78 -5.52
C VAL A 48 4.25 -3.29 -4.82
N ARG A 49 5.42 -3.12 -5.45
CA ARG A 49 6.71 -3.42 -4.78
C ARG A 49 6.94 -2.52 -3.57
N SER A 50 6.63 -1.23 -3.68
CA SER A 50 6.73 -0.28 -2.57
C SER A 50 5.78 -0.61 -1.40
N LEU A 51 4.56 -1.06 -1.70
CA LEU A 51 3.63 -1.62 -0.69
C LEU A 51 4.30 -2.79 0.06
N LYS A 52 4.85 -3.76 -0.67
CA LYS A 52 5.49 -4.94 -0.07
C LYS A 52 6.69 -4.55 0.80
N ASP A 53 7.57 -3.69 0.28
CA ASP A 53 8.75 -3.23 1.01
C ASP A 53 8.38 -2.45 2.28
N GLY A 54 7.33 -1.62 2.21
CA GLY A 54 6.78 -0.92 3.37
C GLY A 54 6.25 -1.89 4.43
N ALA A 55 5.52 -2.92 4.01
CA ALA A 55 4.96 -3.93 4.90
C ALA A 55 6.06 -4.75 5.59
N ASP A 56 7.08 -5.15 4.85
CA ASP A 56 8.24 -5.88 5.38
C ASP A 56 9.01 -5.07 6.40
N LYS A 57 9.28 -3.80 6.10
CA LYS A 57 9.96 -2.88 7.03
C LYS A 57 9.16 -2.64 8.30
N ALA A 58 7.83 -2.61 8.20
CA ALA A 58 6.94 -2.46 9.34
C ALA A 58 6.70 -3.78 10.11
N GLY A 59 7.14 -4.92 9.58
CA GLY A 59 6.92 -6.23 10.19
C GLY A 59 5.44 -6.65 10.18
N VAL A 60 4.69 -6.27 9.14
CA VAL A 60 3.27 -6.62 8.97
C VAL A 60 3.06 -7.43 7.69
N GLU A 61 2.03 -8.27 7.67
CA GLU A 61 1.66 -9.05 6.50
C GLU A 61 0.42 -8.49 5.81
N ILE A 62 0.46 -8.39 4.48
CA ILE A 62 -0.73 -8.09 3.67
C ILE A 62 -1.44 -9.43 3.40
N VAL A 63 -2.57 -9.67 4.05
CA VAL A 63 -3.25 -10.98 4.07
C VAL A 63 -4.49 -11.05 3.18
N ALA A 64 -4.96 -9.91 2.69
CA ALA A 64 -6.13 -9.81 1.83
C ALA A 64 -6.01 -8.60 0.89
N GLY A 65 -6.73 -8.64 -0.22
CA GLY A 65 -6.89 -7.47 -1.05
C GLY A 65 -8.02 -7.57 -2.06
N ASP A 66 -8.35 -6.43 -2.64
CA ASP A 66 -9.31 -6.30 -3.75
C ASP A 66 -8.73 -5.35 -4.80
N THR A 67 -9.11 -5.56 -6.06
CA THR A 67 -8.71 -4.69 -7.15
C THR A 67 -9.92 -4.39 -8.03
N LYS A 68 -10.08 -3.11 -8.37
CA LYS A 68 -11.13 -2.61 -9.25
C LYS A 68 -10.52 -1.70 -10.30
N VAL A 69 -10.92 -1.89 -11.55
CA VAL A 69 -10.57 -1.02 -12.66
C VAL A 69 -11.79 -0.16 -12.99
N VAL A 70 -11.60 1.15 -13.13
CA VAL A 70 -12.67 2.12 -13.39
C VAL A 70 -12.42 2.88 -14.68
N GLN A 71 -13.51 3.26 -15.36
CA GLN A 71 -13.49 4.11 -16.54
C GLN A 71 -13.49 5.59 -16.12
N PRO A 72 -12.86 6.50 -16.91
CA PRO A 72 -12.86 7.93 -16.64
C PRO A 72 -14.25 8.59 -16.64
#